data_AF-A0A7Z8PES0-F1
#
_entry.id   AF-A0A7Z8PES0-F1
#
_cell.length_a   1.000
_cell.length_b   1.000
_cell.length_c   1.000
_cell.angle_alpha   90.00
_cell.angle_beta   90.00
_cell.angle_gamma   90.00
#
_symmetry.space_group_name_H-M   'P 1'
#
loop_
_entity.id
_entity.type
_entity.pdbx_description
1 polymer ?
#
loop_
_entity_poly.entity_id
_entity_poly.type
_entity_poly.pdbx_seq_one_letter_code
_entity_poly.pdbx_strand_id
1 'polypeptide(L)'
;MNWSRLVSDSEIRAITFDRKGNLLLYGWSDGGNSVLEWAPYDLKTAVRRAGEAETGRKTGLGFSTWGANVGSFAHIIRMDPHTGAPLAKANFIAYLARENKPSSVRIDTIDAAVDDSVLLSGSSAYGLIETGSTKVNTLDHEKGDYIGREFVAVLNESLSNIRFSSAVPGAAQVPLQRYSGNREGSFAVASSRVGNKTRVVFVGGARENDAFKPVNNAQRRFGGGDLDGLYIVLEMDTLESEMLGDERPGKALTAAGVPEEGEGREVSGEYKVSAGMNRDFSLIVLRDGGHRKWPTMYMARPQGEGRVRDGSSGKFVLHGASDSVEMGGALRAREMRLGGHLGSMKDDDFHYPEITIEITVNSANEATAKISYQGNTVTRQGAFAARPSRPVGRGIHMSAVFEVTKQELGLAEGREDARDPIYLEIWAPGRP
;
A
#
# COMPACT_ATOMS: atom_id res chain seq x y z
N MET A 1 -24.97 2.64 21.23
CA MET A 1 -24.81 2.06 19.89
C MET A 1 -24.81 0.54 20.00
N ASN A 2 -25.61 -0.14 19.19
CA ASN A 2 -25.72 -1.60 19.17
C ASN A 2 -24.72 -2.12 18.13
N TRP A 3 -23.58 -2.65 18.57
CA TRP A 3 -22.42 -2.99 17.72
C TRP A 3 -22.63 -4.21 16.81
N SER A 4 -23.69 -4.98 17.03
CA SER A 4 -23.99 -6.24 16.34
C SER A 4 -24.59 -6.09 14.92
N ARG A 5 -24.58 -4.89 14.33
CA ARG A 5 -25.21 -4.59 13.04
C ARG A 5 -24.35 -3.83 12.03
N LEU A 6 -23.05 -3.67 12.26
CA LEU A 6 -22.15 -3.11 11.24
C LEU A 6 -21.89 -4.17 10.16
N VAL A 7 -22.88 -4.39 9.28
CA VAL A 7 -22.64 -5.00 7.97
C VAL A 7 -22.01 -3.91 7.14
N SER A 8 -20.68 -3.96 7.03
CA SER A 8 -19.97 -3.00 6.20
C SER A 8 -20.00 -3.45 4.76
N ASP A 9 -20.37 -2.50 3.91
CA ASP A 9 -20.34 -2.58 2.45
C ASP A 9 -18.97 -2.12 1.88
N SER A 10 -18.00 -1.85 2.75
CA SER A 10 -16.70 -1.33 2.34
C SER A 10 -15.71 -2.38 1.86
N GLU A 11 -14.91 -2.01 0.86
CA GLU A 11 -13.90 -2.85 0.23
C GLU A 11 -12.58 -2.10 0.12
N ILE A 12 -11.47 -2.70 0.55
CA ILE A 12 -10.13 -2.18 0.22
C ILE A 12 -9.83 -2.55 -1.24
N ARG A 13 -9.53 -1.54 -2.05
CA ARG A 13 -9.37 -1.66 -3.50
C ARG A 13 -7.94 -1.48 -3.98
N ALA A 14 -7.13 -0.73 -3.26
CA ALA A 14 -5.70 -0.66 -3.54
C ALA A 14 -4.92 -0.40 -2.25
N ILE A 15 -3.70 -0.91 -2.23
CA ILE A 15 -2.72 -0.70 -1.16
C ILE A 15 -1.38 -0.42 -1.85
N THR A 16 -0.69 0.62 -1.39
CA THR A 16 0.69 0.90 -1.76
C THR A 16 1.44 1.42 -0.53
N PHE A 17 2.72 1.70 -0.65
CA PHE A 17 3.52 2.33 0.39
C PHE A 17 3.94 3.74 -0.03
N ASP A 18 4.01 4.65 0.94
CA ASP A 18 4.69 5.93 0.74
C ASP A 18 6.22 5.81 0.92
N ARG A 19 6.96 6.90 0.72
CA ARG A 19 8.43 6.89 0.82
C ARG A 19 8.92 6.73 2.25
N LYS A 20 8.10 7.12 3.22
CA LYS A 20 8.30 6.87 4.66
C LYS A 20 7.98 5.43 5.07
N GLY A 21 7.43 4.63 4.14
CA GLY A 21 7.08 3.24 4.38
C GLY A 21 5.73 3.03 5.06
N ASN A 22 4.90 4.07 5.16
CA ASN A 22 3.52 3.98 5.62
C ASN A 22 2.64 3.34 4.56
N LEU A 23 1.55 2.71 4.97
CA LEU A 23 0.53 2.20 4.07
C LEU A 23 -0.33 3.35 3.53
N LEU A 24 -0.52 3.36 2.22
CA LEU A 24 -1.53 4.15 1.54
C LEU A 24 -2.62 3.21 1.03
N LEU A 25 -3.82 3.41 1.55
CA LEU A 25 -5.00 2.59 1.29
C LEU A 25 -6.00 3.39 0.48
N TYR A 26 -6.52 2.79 -0.58
CA TYR A 26 -7.75 3.21 -1.22
C TYR A 26 -8.83 2.18 -0.92
N GLY A 27 -9.90 2.60 -0.25
CA GLY A 27 -11.10 1.81 -0.07
C GLY A 27 -12.32 2.46 -0.70
N TRP A 28 -13.34 1.65 -0.91
CA TRP A 28 -14.61 2.02 -1.54
C TRP A 28 -15.76 1.66 -0.62
N SER A 29 -16.83 2.45 -0.65
CA SER A 29 -18.06 2.28 0.14
C SER A 29 -19.25 2.89 -0.60
N ASP A 30 -20.45 2.34 -0.44
CA ASP A 30 -21.75 2.88 -0.86
C ASP A 30 -22.25 4.06 0.01
N GLY A 31 -21.48 4.39 1.06
CA GLY A 31 -21.65 5.58 1.89
C GLY A 31 -22.61 5.41 3.07
N GLY A 32 -23.31 4.28 3.17
CA GLY A 32 -24.26 4.03 4.25
C GLY A 32 -23.60 3.57 5.55
N ASN A 33 -22.65 2.62 5.50
CA ASN A 33 -22.05 2.00 6.69
C ASN A 33 -20.58 1.57 6.48
N SER A 34 -19.69 2.54 6.32
CA SER A 34 -18.28 2.24 6.08
C SER A 34 -17.47 1.96 7.36
N VAL A 35 -16.76 0.83 7.40
CA VAL A 35 -15.70 0.60 8.42
C VAL A 35 -14.47 1.48 8.20
N LEU A 36 -14.31 2.04 7.00
CA LEU A 36 -13.20 2.93 6.63
C LEU A 36 -13.33 4.32 7.29
N GLU A 37 -14.44 4.59 7.97
CA GLU A 37 -14.61 5.78 8.81
C GLU A 37 -14.09 5.58 10.24
N TRP A 38 -13.78 4.34 10.66
CA TRP A 38 -13.39 3.99 12.04
C TRP A 38 -11.95 3.48 12.16
N ALA A 39 -11.25 3.87 13.23
CA ALA A 39 -9.88 3.45 13.47
C ALA A 39 -9.82 1.92 13.66
N PRO A 40 -8.83 1.20 13.07
CA PRO A 40 -8.82 -0.27 13.06
C PRO A 40 -8.86 -0.93 14.45
N TYR A 41 -8.24 -0.31 15.47
CA TYR A 41 -8.14 -0.85 16.84
C TYR A 41 -9.08 -0.18 17.84
N ASP A 42 -9.74 0.91 17.44
CA ASP A 42 -10.75 1.58 18.25
C ASP A 42 -11.90 2.04 17.36
N LEU A 43 -12.88 1.14 17.18
CA LEU A 43 -14.06 1.41 16.36
C LEU A 43 -14.99 2.49 16.95
N LYS A 44 -14.68 3.05 18.14
CA LYS A 44 -15.38 4.23 18.70
C LYS A 44 -14.81 5.54 18.19
N THR A 45 -13.60 5.50 17.65
CA THR A 45 -12.87 6.68 17.20
C THR A 45 -12.86 6.72 15.68
N ALA A 46 -13.31 7.84 15.13
CA ALA A 46 -13.24 8.06 13.69
C ALA A 46 -11.78 8.08 13.21
N VAL A 47 -11.45 7.46 12.07
CA VAL A 47 -10.07 7.40 11.52
C VAL A 47 -9.43 8.77 11.46
N ARG A 48 -10.19 9.78 11.02
CA ARG A 48 -9.72 11.16 10.94
C ARG A 48 -9.28 11.69 12.30
N ARG A 49 -10.10 11.49 13.34
CA ARG A 49 -9.79 11.96 14.70
C ARG A 49 -8.58 11.24 15.28
N ALA A 50 -8.45 9.94 15.02
CA ALA A 50 -7.27 9.18 15.41
C ALA A 50 -6.00 9.71 14.72
N GLY A 51 -6.05 10.00 13.41
CA GLY A 51 -4.91 10.57 12.69
C GLY A 51 -4.53 11.99 13.11
N GLU A 52 -5.50 12.84 13.42
CA GLU A 52 -5.24 14.17 13.97
C GLU A 52 -4.61 14.09 15.38
N ALA A 53 -5.03 13.12 16.20
CA ALA A 53 -4.44 12.88 17.52
C ALA A 53 -3.01 12.32 17.44
N GLU A 54 -2.76 11.40 16.51
CA GLU A 54 -1.44 10.77 16.30
C GLU A 54 -0.42 11.77 15.76
N THR A 55 -0.83 12.59 14.79
CA THR A 55 0.11 13.47 14.06
C THR A 55 0.11 14.91 14.55
N GLY A 56 -0.89 15.34 15.32
CA GLY A 56 -1.13 16.76 15.65
C GLY A 56 -1.50 17.63 14.44
N ARG A 57 -1.69 17.05 13.26
CA ARG A 57 -1.98 17.75 12.00
C ARG A 57 -3.42 17.50 11.58
N LYS A 58 -4.06 18.52 11.00
CA LYS A 58 -5.39 18.35 10.38
C LYS A 58 -5.29 17.42 9.17
N THR A 59 -6.29 16.55 9.02
CA THR A 59 -6.43 15.67 7.86
C THR A 59 -7.82 15.76 7.23
N GLY A 60 -7.88 15.47 5.93
CA GLY A 60 -9.12 15.36 5.17
C GLY A 60 -9.50 16.62 4.42
N LEU A 61 -10.08 16.45 3.24
CA LEU A 61 -10.46 17.52 2.32
C LEU A 61 -11.74 18.28 2.74
N GLY A 62 -12.35 17.91 3.86
CA GLY A 62 -13.61 18.52 4.33
C GLY A 62 -14.83 18.16 3.47
N PHE A 63 -14.69 17.30 2.47
CA PHE A 63 -15.80 16.87 1.62
C PHE A 63 -16.79 16.01 2.41
N SER A 64 -18.06 16.36 2.26
CA SER A 64 -19.18 15.66 2.89
C SER A 64 -19.85 14.73 1.88
N THR A 65 -20.18 13.52 2.34
CA THR A 65 -21.02 12.56 1.63
C THR A 65 -22.52 12.83 1.86
N TRP A 66 -22.86 13.78 2.72
CA TRP A 66 -24.23 14.14 3.05
C TRP A 66 -25.02 14.60 1.82
N GLY A 67 -26.25 14.09 1.68
CA GLY A 67 -27.14 14.44 0.56
C GLY A 67 -26.93 13.60 -0.71
N ALA A 68 -26.03 12.61 -0.69
CA ALA A 68 -26.04 11.58 -1.72
C ALA A 68 -27.29 10.70 -1.61
N ASN A 69 -27.92 10.42 -2.75
CA ASN A 69 -29.01 9.45 -2.83
C ASN A 69 -28.48 8.01 -2.81
N VAL A 70 -27.45 7.75 -3.63
CA VAL A 70 -26.63 6.52 -3.69
C VAL A 70 -25.23 6.98 -4.06
N GLY A 71 -24.19 6.61 -3.31
CA GLY A 71 -22.86 7.18 -3.51
C GLY A 71 -21.74 6.17 -3.34
N SER A 72 -20.96 5.92 -4.39
CA SER A 72 -19.71 5.17 -4.32
C SER A 72 -18.55 6.09 -3.97
N PHE A 73 -18.17 6.14 -2.70
CA PHE A 73 -17.16 7.08 -2.20
C PHE A 73 -15.77 6.45 -2.09
N ALA A 74 -14.76 7.23 -2.47
CA ALA A 74 -13.38 6.84 -2.33
C ALA A 74 -12.81 7.31 -0.99
N HIS A 75 -12.44 6.35 -0.16
CA HIS A 75 -11.75 6.58 1.11
C HIS A 75 -10.24 6.39 0.89
N ILE A 76 -9.47 7.44 1.15
CA ILE A 76 -8.02 7.40 1.11
C ILE A 76 -7.52 7.47 2.54
N ILE A 77 -6.76 6.48 2.97
CA ILE A 77 -6.24 6.39 4.34
C ILE A 77 -4.74 6.17 4.27
N ARG A 78 -3.98 6.98 5.01
CA ARG A 78 -2.57 6.73 5.31
C ARG A 78 -2.47 6.14 6.71
N MET A 79 -1.67 5.10 6.88
CA MET A 79 -1.55 4.36 8.13
C MET A 79 -0.11 3.93 8.37
N ASP A 80 0.35 4.06 9.61
CA ASP A 80 1.61 3.44 10.01
C ASP A 80 1.41 1.91 10.09
N PRO A 81 2.10 1.09 9.28
CA PRO A 81 1.94 -0.36 9.31
C PRO A 81 2.40 -1.01 10.61
N HIS A 82 3.24 -0.33 11.40
CA HIS A 82 3.83 -0.89 12.62
C HIS A 82 2.88 -0.82 13.80
N THR A 83 2.34 0.37 14.04
CA THR A 83 1.36 0.62 15.10
C THR A 83 -0.07 0.36 14.64
N GLY A 84 -0.28 0.34 13.32
CA GLY A 84 -1.60 0.33 12.69
C GLY A 84 -2.40 1.61 12.98
N ALA A 85 -1.72 2.67 13.46
CA ALA A 85 -2.33 3.96 13.71
C ALA A 85 -2.60 4.69 12.38
N PRO A 86 -3.80 5.23 12.17
CA PRO A 86 -4.04 6.08 11.01
C PRO A 86 -3.26 7.39 11.17
N LEU A 87 -2.70 7.88 10.07
CA LEU A 87 -1.94 9.14 10.00
C LEU A 87 -2.74 10.22 9.28
N ALA A 88 -3.51 9.82 8.25
CA ALA A 88 -4.37 10.72 7.50
C ALA A 88 -5.55 9.95 6.92
N LYS A 89 -6.67 10.66 6.71
CA LYS A 89 -7.85 10.18 6.00
C LYS A 89 -8.52 11.31 5.23
N ALA A 90 -8.88 11.04 3.98
CA ALA A 90 -9.75 11.89 3.17
C ALA A 90 -10.79 11.05 2.45
N ASN A 91 -11.96 11.64 2.23
CA ASN A 91 -12.86 11.18 1.18
C ASN A 91 -12.56 12.00 -0.08
N PHE A 92 -12.27 11.32 -1.19
CA PHE A 92 -12.16 11.96 -2.50
C PHE A 92 -13.50 11.74 -3.22
N ILE A 93 -14.15 12.83 -3.65
CA ILE A 93 -15.56 12.82 -4.07
C ILE A 93 -15.73 13.78 -5.25
N ALA A 94 -16.66 13.47 -6.16
CA ALA A 94 -17.11 14.36 -7.24
C ALA A 94 -18.46 14.96 -6.90
N TYR A 95 -18.91 15.99 -7.63
CA TYR A 95 -20.18 16.66 -7.34
C TYR A 95 -21.06 16.80 -8.59
N LEU A 96 -22.37 16.73 -8.38
CA LEU A 96 -23.36 17.18 -9.36
C LEU A 96 -23.35 18.71 -9.37
N ALA A 97 -22.72 19.30 -10.39
CA ALA A 97 -22.45 20.74 -10.45
C ALA A 97 -23.68 21.62 -10.18
N ARG A 98 -24.86 21.21 -10.67
CA ARG A 98 -26.12 21.99 -10.52
C ARG A 98 -26.86 21.75 -9.21
N GLU A 99 -26.58 20.65 -8.52
CA GLU A 99 -27.33 20.24 -7.33
C GLU A 99 -26.49 20.32 -6.05
N ASN A 100 -25.18 20.59 -6.18
CA ASN A 100 -24.20 20.53 -5.09
C ASN A 100 -24.31 19.22 -4.28
N LYS A 101 -24.61 18.12 -4.98
CA LYS A 101 -24.76 16.80 -4.36
C LYS A 101 -23.52 15.95 -4.59
N PRO A 102 -23.01 15.26 -3.56
CA PRO A 102 -21.85 14.41 -3.70
C PRO A 102 -22.15 13.23 -4.62
N SER A 103 -21.13 12.80 -5.34
CA SER A 103 -21.18 11.80 -6.38
C SER A 103 -19.89 11.01 -6.47
N SER A 104 -19.96 9.92 -7.22
CA SER A 104 -18.99 8.84 -7.14
C SER A 104 -17.69 9.16 -7.87
N VAL A 105 -16.58 8.68 -7.30
CA VAL A 105 -15.29 8.59 -7.97
C VAL A 105 -14.74 7.18 -7.81
N ARG A 106 -14.08 6.72 -8.85
CA ARG A 106 -13.31 5.49 -8.86
C ARG A 106 -11.84 5.86 -8.97
N ILE A 107 -11.03 5.29 -8.10
CA ILE A 107 -9.57 5.44 -8.15
C ILE A 107 -9.01 4.15 -8.72
N ASP A 108 -8.28 4.25 -9.82
CA ASP A 108 -7.59 3.13 -10.45
C ASP A 108 -6.09 3.16 -10.15
N THR A 109 -5.59 4.34 -9.76
CA THR A 109 -4.20 4.60 -9.42
C THR A 109 -4.12 5.32 -8.09
N ILE A 110 -3.35 4.75 -7.16
CA ILE A 110 -2.84 5.45 -5.98
C ILE A 110 -1.34 5.20 -5.88
N ASP A 111 -0.57 6.25 -5.61
CA ASP A 111 0.88 6.17 -5.37
C ASP A 111 1.36 7.36 -4.52
N ALA A 112 2.62 7.33 -4.08
CA ALA A 112 3.28 8.42 -3.39
C ALA A 112 4.35 9.10 -4.25
N ALA A 113 4.38 10.43 -4.20
CA ALA A 113 5.44 11.23 -4.77
C ALA A 113 6.72 11.19 -3.90
N VAL A 114 7.83 11.71 -4.44
CA VAL A 114 9.10 11.86 -3.69
C VAL A 114 9.02 12.84 -2.51
N ASP A 115 7.99 13.67 -2.45
CA ASP A 115 7.67 14.54 -1.31
C ASP A 115 6.48 14.02 -0.49
N ASP A 116 6.19 12.72 -0.59
CA ASP A 116 5.10 12.02 0.09
C ASP A 116 3.68 12.51 -0.20
N SER A 117 3.50 13.38 -1.21
CA SER A 117 2.17 13.69 -1.73
C SER A 117 1.52 12.48 -2.38
N VAL A 118 0.19 12.39 -2.29
CA VAL A 118 -0.56 11.25 -2.83
C VAL A 118 -0.99 11.53 -4.26
N LEU A 119 -0.53 10.69 -5.17
CA LEU A 119 -0.84 10.71 -6.59
C LEU A 119 -2.04 9.83 -6.86
N LEU A 120 -3.06 10.39 -7.50
CA LEU A 120 -4.31 9.73 -7.81
C LEU A 120 -4.59 9.79 -9.31
N SER A 121 -5.14 8.71 -9.85
CA SER A 121 -5.86 8.76 -11.12
C SER A 121 -7.05 7.81 -11.09
N GLY A 122 -8.02 8.05 -11.96
CA GLY A 122 -9.18 7.20 -12.09
C GLY A 122 -10.26 7.91 -12.89
N SER A 123 -11.53 7.68 -12.54
CA SER A 123 -12.68 8.30 -13.21
C SER A 123 -13.66 8.90 -12.21
N SER A 124 -14.23 10.06 -12.55
CA SER A 124 -15.36 10.65 -11.82
C SER A 124 -16.65 10.35 -12.56
N ALA A 125 -17.74 10.07 -11.84
CA ALA A 125 -19.05 9.90 -12.48
C ALA A 125 -19.63 11.25 -12.94
N TYR A 126 -19.30 12.33 -12.23
CA TYR A 126 -19.78 13.69 -12.48
C TYR A 126 -18.66 14.73 -12.24
N GLY A 127 -19.01 15.99 -11.96
CA GLY A 127 -18.07 17.12 -11.86
C GLY A 127 -16.94 16.85 -10.86
N LEU A 128 -15.75 16.62 -11.38
CA LEU A 128 -14.53 16.54 -10.59
C LEU A 128 -14.24 17.92 -10.00
N ILE A 129 -13.78 17.98 -8.76
CA ILE A 129 -13.21 19.20 -8.20
C ILE A 129 -11.85 19.43 -8.84
N GLU A 130 -11.72 20.51 -9.62
CA GLU A 130 -10.48 20.87 -10.30
C GLU A 130 -9.78 22.04 -9.60
N THR A 131 -8.44 22.06 -9.67
CA THR A 131 -7.65 23.20 -9.19
C THR A 131 -7.65 24.32 -10.23
N GLY A 132 -8.12 25.52 -9.85
CA GLY A 132 -8.26 26.64 -10.80
C GLY A 132 -6.96 27.27 -11.28
N SER A 133 -5.85 27.13 -10.53
CA SER A 133 -4.55 27.75 -10.83
C SER A 133 -3.78 27.06 -11.96
N THR A 134 -4.08 25.80 -12.26
CA THR A 134 -3.43 25.03 -13.32
C THR A 134 -4.42 23.99 -13.83
N LYS A 135 -4.86 24.15 -15.08
CA LYS A 135 -5.64 23.16 -15.81
C LYS A 135 -4.76 22.49 -16.84
N VAL A 136 -5.05 21.24 -17.16
CA VAL A 136 -4.46 20.54 -18.32
C VAL A 136 -5.48 20.39 -19.46
N ASN A 137 -6.68 20.95 -19.28
CA ASN A 137 -7.77 20.93 -20.25
C ASN A 137 -8.39 22.34 -20.38
N THR A 138 -9.18 22.57 -21.43
CA THR A 138 -10.00 23.78 -21.60
C THR A 138 -11.43 23.67 -21.06
N LEU A 139 -11.76 22.58 -20.35
CA LEU A 139 -13.12 22.33 -19.85
C LEU A 139 -13.49 23.35 -18.77
N ASP A 140 -14.74 23.79 -18.85
CA ASP A 140 -15.31 24.76 -17.93
C ASP A 140 -16.58 24.19 -17.29
N HIS A 141 -16.44 23.71 -16.06
CA HIS A 141 -17.55 23.14 -15.31
C HIS A 141 -18.62 24.19 -14.97
N GLU A 142 -18.26 25.48 -14.87
CA GLU A 142 -19.21 26.56 -14.59
C GLU A 142 -20.16 26.79 -15.77
N LYS A 143 -19.68 26.51 -16.99
CA LYS A 143 -20.49 26.56 -18.23
C LYS A 143 -21.27 25.27 -18.49
N GLY A 144 -21.06 24.25 -17.66
CA GLY A 144 -21.69 22.94 -17.83
C GLY A 144 -21.04 22.09 -18.93
N ASP A 145 -19.80 22.41 -19.32
CA ASP A 145 -19.08 21.73 -20.41
C ASP A 145 -18.61 20.31 -20.02
N TYR A 146 -18.78 19.91 -18.75
CA TYR A 146 -18.19 18.69 -18.21
C TYR A 146 -19.15 17.86 -17.33
N ILE A 147 -19.30 16.59 -17.71
CA ILE A 147 -19.88 15.50 -16.91
C ILE A 147 -18.77 14.45 -16.79
N GLY A 148 -18.52 13.98 -15.57
CA GLY A 148 -17.33 13.23 -15.14
C GLY A 148 -16.72 12.20 -16.10
N ARG A 149 -15.39 12.08 -16.01
CA ARG A 149 -14.50 11.27 -16.86
C ARG A 149 -13.19 11.00 -16.13
N GLU A 150 -12.20 10.50 -16.87
CA GLU A 150 -10.86 10.25 -16.39
C GLU A 150 -10.24 11.51 -15.78
N PHE A 151 -9.48 11.33 -14.70
CA PHE A 151 -8.83 12.41 -13.98
C PHE A 151 -7.45 12.00 -13.49
N VAL A 152 -6.63 13.02 -13.21
CA VAL A 152 -5.46 12.90 -12.34
C VAL A 152 -5.52 13.94 -11.23
N ALA A 153 -5.04 13.59 -10.05
CA ALA A 153 -5.00 14.48 -8.90
C ALA A 153 -3.77 14.23 -8.03
N VAL A 154 -3.37 15.25 -7.28
CA VAL A 154 -2.29 15.23 -6.31
C VAL A 154 -2.82 15.83 -5.01
N LEU A 155 -2.78 15.07 -3.93
CA LEU A 155 -3.08 15.53 -2.58
C LEU A 155 -1.77 15.70 -1.79
N ASN A 156 -1.73 16.56 -0.78
CA ASN A 156 -0.58 16.61 0.14
C ASN A 156 -0.50 15.36 1.04
N GLU A 157 0.58 15.20 1.80
CA GLU A 157 0.81 14.02 2.65
C GLU A 157 -0.34 13.79 3.63
N SER A 158 -0.78 14.87 4.28
CA SER A 158 -1.85 14.84 5.29
C SER A 158 -3.26 14.75 4.71
N LEU A 159 -3.41 14.62 3.38
CA LEU A 159 -4.69 14.51 2.68
C LEU A 159 -5.67 15.66 2.99
N SER A 160 -5.16 16.82 3.37
CA SER A 160 -5.96 17.99 3.78
C SER A 160 -6.10 19.03 2.67
N ASN A 161 -5.30 18.91 1.60
CA ASN A 161 -5.33 19.82 0.47
C ASN A 161 -5.16 19.09 -0.87
N ILE A 162 -5.87 19.58 -1.88
CA ILE A 162 -5.67 19.20 -3.28
C ILE A 162 -4.61 20.14 -3.86
N ARG A 163 -3.41 19.62 -4.12
CA ARG A 163 -2.33 20.38 -4.77
C ARG A 163 -2.58 20.56 -6.26
N PHE A 164 -3.16 19.53 -6.89
CA PHE A 164 -3.55 19.54 -8.29
C PHE A 164 -4.75 18.59 -8.49
N SER A 165 -5.69 18.96 -9.34
CA SER A 165 -6.74 18.05 -9.81
C SER A 165 -7.28 18.55 -11.13
N SER A 166 -7.37 17.68 -12.13
CA SER A 166 -7.91 18.06 -13.43
C SER A 166 -8.49 16.87 -14.18
N ALA A 167 -9.57 17.12 -14.90
CA ALA A 167 -10.17 16.17 -15.82
C ALA A 167 -9.30 15.97 -17.06
N VAL A 168 -9.20 14.74 -17.55
CA VAL A 168 -8.46 14.40 -18.76
C VAL A 168 -9.25 13.38 -19.61
N PRO A 169 -10.45 13.74 -20.12
CA PRO A 169 -11.27 12.81 -20.88
C PRO A 169 -10.54 12.18 -22.07
N GLY A 170 -10.74 10.88 -22.28
CA GLY A 170 -10.06 10.19 -23.37
C GLY A 170 -8.59 9.91 -23.11
N ALA A 171 -8.04 10.31 -21.96
CA ALA A 171 -6.84 9.70 -21.41
C ALA A 171 -7.17 8.36 -20.75
N ALA A 172 -6.16 7.63 -20.28
CA ALA A 172 -6.35 6.40 -19.51
C ALA A 172 -7.14 5.29 -20.24
N GLN A 173 -7.10 5.26 -21.57
CA GLN A 173 -7.89 4.34 -22.40
C GLN A 173 -7.28 2.94 -22.48
N VAL A 174 -6.04 2.79 -22.03
CA VAL A 174 -5.35 1.51 -21.98
C VAL A 174 -4.96 1.20 -20.54
N PRO A 175 -5.37 0.03 -20.03
CA PRO A 175 -4.85 -0.47 -18.77
C PRO A 175 -3.33 -0.66 -18.87
N LEU A 176 -2.59 0.00 -18.00
CA LEU A 176 -1.16 -0.21 -17.85
C LEU A 176 -0.93 -1.18 -16.69
N GLN A 177 -0.12 -2.21 -16.94
CA GLN A 177 0.32 -3.11 -15.88
C GLN A 177 1.12 -2.33 -14.85
N ARG A 178 0.78 -2.57 -13.57
CA ARG A 178 1.46 -1.96 -12.42
C ARG A 178 2.37 -2.98 -11.76
N TYR A 179 3.49 -2.48 -11.24
CA TYR A 179 4.40 -3.27 -10.41
C TYR A 179 3.79 -3.65 -9.06
N SER A 180 2.88 -2.83 -8.51
CA SER A 180 2.22 -3.12 -7.23
C SER A 180 0.81 -3.69 -7.44
N GLY A 181 0.72 -5.01 -7.30
CA GLY A 181 -0.52 -5.72 -6.99
C GLY A 181 -1.56 -5.72 -8.09
N ASN A 182 -1.52 -6.72 -8.97
CA ASN A 182 -2.69 -7.41 -9.52
C ASN A 182 -3.81 -6.60 -10.22
N ARG A 183 -3.65 -5.30 -10.40
CA ARG A 183 -4.63 -4.41 -11.00
C ARG A 183 -3.94 -3.57 -12.05
N GLU A 184 -4.52 -3.67 -13.23
CA GLU A 184 -4.34 -2.71 -14.28
C GLU A 184 -4.80 -1.33 -13.78
N GLY A 185 -3.93 -0.34 -13.91
CA GLY A 185 -4.29 1.05 -13.66
C GLY A 185 -4.20 1.83 -14.95
N SER A 186 -5.10 2.79 -15.13
CA SER A 186 -5.24 3.51 -16.40
C SER A 186 -4.11 4.53 -16.63
N PHE A 187 -3.33 4.83 -15.58
CA PHE A 187 -2.10 5.62 -15.66
C PHE A 187 -0.96 4.92 -14.91
N ALA A 188 0.26 5.06 -15.42
CA ALA A 188 1.50 4.89 -14.68
C ALA A 188 1.94 6.26 -14.15
N VAL A 189 2.60 6.29 -12.99
CA VAL A 189 3.05 7.53 -12.35
C VAL A 189 4.50 7.42 -11.93
N ALA A 190 5.22 8.54 -12.06
CA ALA A 190 6.58 8.69 -11.58
C ALA A 190 6.76 10.08 -11.00
N SER A 191 7.69 10.24 -10.06
CA SER A 191 8.05 11.54 -9.53
C SER A 191 9.54 11.62 -9.20
N SER A 192 10.07 12.83 -9.23
CA SER A 192 11.46 13.12 -8.88
C SER A 192 11.59 14.54 -8.33
N ARG A 193 12.66 14.79 -7.57
CA ARG A 193 13.01 16.13 -7.09
C ARG A 193 14.03 16.75 -8.04
N VAL A 194 13.76 17.96 -8.48
CA VAL A 194 14.67 18.77 -9.30
C VAL A 194 14.81 20.13 -8.64
N GLY A 195 15.94 20.38 -7.97
CA GLY A 195 16.11 21.56 -7.13
C GLY A 195 15.10 21.58 -5.97
N ASN A 196 14.40 22.70 -5.81
CA ASN A 196 13.33 22.89 -4.81
C ASN A 196 11.94 22.51 -5.33
N LYS A 197 11.84 21.83 -6.48
CA LYS A 197 10.56 21.45 -7.09
C LYS A 197 10.38 19.93 -7.07
N THR A 198 9.13 19.51 -6.84
CA THR A 198 8.68 18.14 -7.10
C THR A 198 8.13 18.09 -8.51
N ARG A 199 8.69 17.21 -9.34
CA ARG A 199 8.16 16.90 -10.67
C ARG A 199 7.41 15.59 -10.64
N VAL A 200 6.21 15.58 -11.21
CA VAL A 200 5.38 14.40 -11.33
C VAL A 200 5.04 14.18 -12.80
N VAL A 201 5.09 12.93 -13.24
CA VAL A 201 4.67 12.52 -14.57
C VAL A 201 3.57 11.47 -14.45
N PHE A 202 2.43 11.72 -15.07
CA PHE A 202 1.42 10.71 -15.36
C PHE A 202 1.56 10.28 -16.81
N VAL A 203 1.56 8.97 -17.06
CA VAL A 203 1.67 8.37 -18.40
C VAL A 203 0.49 7.44 -18.62
N GLY A 204 -0.21 7.60 -19.74
CA GLY A 204 -1.37 6.78 -20.08
C GLY A 204 -1.56 6.65 -21.58
N GLY A 205 -2.28 5.61 -22.01
CA GLY A 205 -2.81 5.56 -23.39
C GLY A 205 -3.99 6.53 -23.53
N ALA A 206 -4.08 7.23 -24.65
CA ALA A 206 -5.14 8.18 -24.93
C ALA A 206 -5.77 7.95 -26.30
N ARG A 207 -7.06 8.26 -26.41
CA ARG A 207 -7.81 8.33 -27.66
C ARG A 207 -8.21 9.77 -27.92
N GLU A 208 -8.34 10.12 -29.19
CA GLU A 208 -8.89 11.40 -29.58
C GLU A 208 -10.29 11.57 -28.96
N ASN A 209 -10.51 12.72 -28.33
CA ASN A 209 -11.74 13.02 -27.63
C ASN A 209 -12.07 14.51 -27.83
N ASP A 210 -13.19 14.78 -28.50
CA ASP A 210 -13.61 16.15 -28.85
C ASP A 210 -13.81 17.06 -27.63
N ALA A 211 -14.13 16.47 -26.47
CA ALA A 211 -14.29 17.21 -25.22
C ALA A 211 -12.95 17.58 -24.57
N PHE A 212 -11.87 16.85 -24.86
CA PHE A 212 -10.57 17.11 -24.26
C PHE A 212 -9.65 17.86 -25.21
N LYS A 213 -9.48 19.16 -24.94
CA LYS A 213 -8.46 19.99 -25.58
C LYS A 213 -7.38 20.29 -24.55
N PRO A 214 -6.18 19.68 -24.67
CA PRO A 214 -5.12 19.94 -23.72
C PRO A 214 -4.64 21.38 -23.85
N VAL A 215 -4.29 21.99 -22.71
CA VAL A 215 -3.60 23.29 -22.70
C VAL A 215 -2.09 23.07 -22.54
N ASN A 216 -1.27 23.92 -23.17
CA ASN A 216 0.20 23.80 -23.18
C ASN A 216 0.72 22.45 -23.71
N ASN A 217 0.01 21.88 -24.69
CA ASN A 217 0.40 20.63 -25.32
C ASN A 217 1.66 20.78 -26.19
N ALA A 218 2.62 19.87 -26.00
CA ALA A 218 3.80 19.77 -26.86
C ALA A 218 3.42 19.39 -28.31
N GLN A 219 2.37 18.57 -28.46
CA GLN A 219 1.85 18.13 -29.76
C GLN A 219 0.46 18.73 -30.01
N ARG A 220 0.32 19.50 -31.10
CA ARG A 220 -0.89 20.31 -31.39
C ARG A 220 -2.17 19.52 -31.69
N ARG A 221 -2.03 18.28 -32.15
CA ARG A 221 -3.14 17.39 -32.53
C ARG A 221 -2.82 15.97 -32.09
N PHE A 222 -3.82 15.11 -32.03
CA PHE A 222 -3.61 13.67 -31.93
C PHE A 222 -2.72 13.19 -33.09
N GLY A 223 -1.80 12.27 -32.79
CA GLY A 223 -0.76 11.74 -33.68
C GLY A 223 -1.34 10.88 -34.79
N GLY A 224 -2.53 10.31 -34.55
CA GLY A 224 -3.32 9.54 -35.50
C GLY A 224 -3.42 8.06 -35.12
N GLY A 225 -4.37 7.34 -35.72
CA GLY A 225 -4.64 5.94 -35.39
C GLY A 225 -5.58 5.75 -34.19
N ASP A 226 -5.64 4.53 -33.66
CA ASP A 226 -6.62 4.14 -32.62
C ASP A 226 -6.20 4.52 -31.19
N LEU A 227 -4.94 4.94 -30.99
CA LEU A 227 -4.35 5.25 -29.68
C LEU A 227 -3.05 6.07 -29.80
N ASP A 228 -2.88 7.07 -28.92
CA ASP A 228 -1.62 7.80 -28.67
C ASP A 228 -1.16 7.60 -27.22
N GLY A 229 0.07 8.03 -26.92
CA GLY A 229 0.52 8.24 -25.53
C GLY A 229 0.18 9.66 -25.05
N LEU A 230 -0.32 9.77 -23.81
CA LEU A 230 -0.45 11.04 -23.10
C LEU A 230 0.55 11.10 -21.94
N TYR A 231 1.28 12.20 -21.88
CA TYR A 231 2.14 12.56 -20.77
C TYR A 231 1.62 13.84 -20.11
N ILE A 232 1.36 13.78 -18.82
CA ILE A 232 1.02 14.96 -18.02
C ILE A 232 2.20 15.20 -17.08
N VAL A 233 2.94 16.27 -17.35
CA VAL A 233 4.11 16.66 -16.56
C VAL A 233 3.75 17.86 -15.71
N LEU A 234 3.86 17.69 -14.39
CA LEU A 234 3.57 18.73 -13.40
C LEU A 234 4.85 19.10 -12.68
N GLU A 235 5.08 20.38 -12.51
CA GLU A 235 6.12 20.91 -11.62
C GLU A 235 5.42 21.66 -10.48
N MET A 236 5.71 21.28 -9.24
CA MET A 236 5.08 21.82 -8.04
C MET A 236 6.15 22.25 -7.04
N ASP A 237 5.85 23.26 -6.24
CA ASP A 237 6.69 23.61 -5.08
C ASP A 237 6.81 22.43 -4.13
N THR A 238 8.03 22.08 -3.74
CA THR A 238 8.23 21.07 -2.70
C THR A 238 7.62 21.58 -1.39
N LEU A 239 6.77 20.77 -0.76
CA LEU A 239 6.24 21.12 0.56
C LEU A 239 7.33 20.90 1.63
N GLU A 240 7.94 21.99 2.10
CA GLU A 240 8.98 21.95 3.15
C GLU A 240 8.40 21.50 4.52
N SER A 241 7.11 21.77 4.77
CA SER A 241 6.43 21.44 6.05
C SER A 241 6.01 19.98 6.21
N GLU A 242 6.45 19.07 5.33
CA GLU A 242 6.30 17.61 5.49
C GLU A 242 7.67 16.90 5.60
N MET A 243 8.77 17.69 5.46
CA MET A 243 10.16 17.25 5.62
C MET A 243 10.73 17.48 7.02
N LEU A 244 10.16 18.41 7.80
CA LEU A 244 10.57 18.69 9.17
C LEU A 244 9.44 18.32 10.13
N GLY A 245 9.50 17.09 10.65
CA GLY A 245 8.50 16.57 11.57
C GLY A 245 8.68 15.12 11.96
N ASP A 246 9.92 14.63 12.00
CA ASP A 246 10.36 13.64 12.99
C ASP A 246 11.89 13.70 13.07
N GLU A 247 12.42 14.83 13.56
CA GLU A 247 13.40 14.70 14.64
C GLU A 247 12.65 14.24 15.91
N ARG A 248 11.94 13.10 15.83
CA ARG A 248 12.08 12.17 16.95
C ARG A 248 13.59 11.94 17.00
N PRO A 249 14.30 12.13 18.12
CA PRO A 249 15.63 11.54 18.25
C PRO A 249 15.41 10.12 17.78
N GLY A 250 15.98 9.75 16.62
CA GLY A 250 15.50 8.61 15.86
C GLY A 250 15.26 7.54 16.90
N LYS A 251 13.97 7.23 17.19
CA LYS A 251 13.66 6.12 18.08
C LYS A 251 14.13 4.99 17.20
N ALA A 252 15.42 4.69 17.33
CA ALA A 252 16.20 4.00 16.35
C ALA A 252 15.36 2.82 15.98
N LEU A 253 14.79 2.85 14.75
CA LEU A 253 13.66 2.06 14.30
C LEU A 253 13.45 0.91 15.26
N THR A 254 12.74 1.15 16.37
CA THR A 254 12.63 0.06 17.33
C THR A 254 11.72 -0.85 16.56
N ALA A 255 12.25 -2.02 16.16
CA ALA A 255 11.47 -3.15 15.69
C ALA A 255 10.15 -3.15 16.48
N ALA A 256 9.03 -3.57 15.88
CA ALA A 256 7.82 -3.84 16.66
C ALA A 256 8.27 -4.47 17.98
N GLY A 257 8.12 -3.71 19.09
CA GLY A 257 9.08 -3.74 20.21
C GLY A 257 9.53 -5.16 20.45
N VAL A 258 10.85 -5.43 20.50
CA VAL A 258 11.36 -6.75 20.93
C VAL A 258 10.40 -7.20 22.03
N PRO A 259 9.63 -8.27 21.81
CA PRO A 259 8.44 -8.55 22.59
C PRO A 259 8.81 -8.38 24.06
N GLU A 260 8.16 -7.44 24.77
CA GLU A 260 8.53 -7.19 26.16
C GLU A 260 8.45 -8.54 26.89
N GLU A 261 9.47 -8.81 27.70
CA GLU A 261 9.69 -10.10 28.35
C GLU A 261 8.42 -10.52 29.14
N GLY A 262 7.54 -11.33 28.53
CA GLY A 262 6.29 -11.78 29.15
C GLY A 262 5.00 -11.60 28.35
N GLU A 263 4.98 -10.92 27.19
CA GLU A 263 3.75 -10.80 26.37
C GLU A 263 3.28 -12.14 25.75
N GLY A 264 4.16 -13.14 25.62
CA GLY A 264 3.84 -14.45 25.05
C GLY A 264 3.09 -15.43 25.98
N ARG A 265 2.68 -15.00 27.19
CA ARG A 265 2.17 -15.92 28.22
C ARG A 265 0.75 -16.48 28.01
N GLU A 266 -0.04 -15.94 27.07
CA GLU A 266 -1.47 -16.29 26.94
C GLU A 266 -1.84 -17.20 25.77
N VAL A 267 -0.87 -17.70 24.99
CA VAL A 267 -1.15 -18.44 23.75
C VAL A 267 -0.72 -19.90 23.88
N SER A 268 -1.53 -20.69 24.58
CA SER A 268 -1.35 -22.14 24.66
C SER A 268 -2.29 -22.86 23.70
N GLY A 269 -1.75 -23.66 22.77
CA GLY A 269 -2.57 -24.40 21.81
C GLY A 269 -1.77 -25.09 20.70
N GLU A 270 -2.35 -26.13 20.11
CA GLU A 270 -1.84 -26.59 18.82
C GLU A 270 -2.30 -25.57 17.77
N TYR A 271 -1.38 -25.05 16.97
CA TYR A 271 -1.73 -24.15 15.88
C TYR A 271 -1.23 -24.72 14.57
N LYS A 272 -2.04 -24.62 13.51
CA LYS A 272 -1.67 -25.04 12.17
C LYS A 272 -1.42 -23.81 11.30
N VAL A 273 -0.35 -23.89 10.51
CA VAL A 273 0.15 -22.84 9.63
C VAL A 273 0.26 -23.47 8.24
N SER A 274 -0.87 -23.64 7.55
CA SER A 274 -0.93 -24.42 6.31
C SER A 274 -1.52 -23.64 5.12
N ALA A 275 -1.06 -23.99 3.92
CA ALA A 275 -1.62 -23.53 2.66
C ALA A 275 -3.12 -23.87 2.51
N GLY A 276 -3.88 -22.99 1.86
CA GLY A 276 -5.30 -23.18 1.55
C GLY A 276 -6.27 -22.57 2.57
N MET A 277 -5.77 -21.83 3.59
CA MET A 277 -6.65 -21.07 4.47
C MET A 277 -7.08 -19.75 3.81
N ASN A 278 -8.30 -19.31 4.08
CA ASN A 278 -8.75 -17.99 3.65
C ASN A 278 -7.87 -16.91 4.34
N ARG A 279 -7.06 -16.17 3.56
CA ARG A 279 -5.98 -15.25 4.01
C ARG A 279 -4.76 -15.95 4.65
N ASP A 280 -4.21 -16.95 3.98
CA ASP A 280 -3.03 -17.74 4.40
C ASP A 280 -1.68 -17.10 4.05
N PHE A 281 -1.63 -15.84 3.63
CA PHE A 281 -0.38 -15.20 3.27
C PHE A 281 0.44 -14.85 4.52
N SER A 282 1.74 -15.10 4.42
CA SER A 282 2.75 -14.62 5.35
C SER A 282 3.55 -13.52 4.66
N LEU A 283 4.15 -12.62 5.44
CA LEU A 283 5.01 -11.55 4.93
C LEU A 283 6.43 -11.79 5.39
N ILE A 284 7.39 -11.71 4.47
CA ILE A 284 8.82 -11.65 4.77
C ILE A 284 9.33 -10.29 4.32
N VAL A 285 9.97 -9.54 5.21
CA VAL A 285 10.55 -8.21 4.92
C VAL A 285 12.04 -8.25 5.19
N LEU A 286 12.84 -7.80 4.22
CA LEU A 286 14.28 -7.57 4.38
C LEU A 286 14.54 -6.06 4.59
N ARG A 287 15.38 -5.71 5.57
CA ARG A 287 15.81 -4.33 5.85
C ARG A 287 17.30 -4.26 6.10
N ASP A 288 17.95 -3.16 5.75
CA ASP A 288 19.38 -2.95 6.07
C ASP A 288 19.63 -2.53 7.53
N GLY A 289 20.88 -2.30 7.90
CA GLY A 289 21.30 -1.85 9.23
C GLY A 289 20.82 -0.44 9.64
N GLY A 290 20.38 0.37 8.67
CA GLY A 290 19.65 1.60 8.92
C GLY A 290 18.14 1.38 9.02
N HIS A 291 17.69 0.12 9.03
CA HIS A 291 16.30 -0.33 8.94
C HIS A 291 15.55 0.23 7.72
N ARG A 292 16.27 0.64 6.68
CA ARG A 292 15.70 1.04 5.40
C ARG A 292 15.24 -0.24 4.69
N LYS A 293 14.03 -0.19 4.12
CA LYS A 293 13.48 -1.31 3.33
C LYS A 293 14.44 -1.57 2.16
N TRP A 294 15.02 -2.76 2.13
CA TRP A 294 16.05 -3.12 1.16
C TRP A 294 15.91 -4.58 0.73
N PRO A 295 15.88 -4.86 -0.58
CA PRO A 295 15.02 -4.27 -1.59
C PRO A 295 13.66 -4.98 -1.70
N THR A 296 13.35 -5.96 -0.82
CA THR A 296 12.34 -6.96 -1.15
C THR A 296 11.38 -7.26 0.00
N MET A 297 10.09 -7.24 -0.35
CA MET A 297 9.02 -7.88 0.42
C MET A 297 8.57 -9.13 -0.35
N TYR A 298 8.42 -10.24 0.37
CA TYR A 298 7.89 -11.46 -0.20
C TYR A 298 6.52 -11.76 0.42
N MET A 299 5.54 -11.97 -0.44
CA MET A 299 4.36 -12.73 -0.04
C MET A 299 4.77 -14.20 0.03
N ALA A 300 4.81 -14.73 1.24
CA ALA A 300 5.17 -16.11 1.50
C ALA A 300 3.92 -16.95 1.74
N ARG A 301 4.02 -18.23 1.36
CA ARG A 301 3.04 -19.23 1.78
C ARG A 301 3.64 -20.07 2.91
N PRO A 302 2.97 -20.18 4.05
CA PRO A 302 3.36 -21.14 5.05
C PRO A 302 3.02 -22.56 4.57
N GLN A 303 4.01 -23.43 4.66
CA GLN A 303 3.85 -24.87 4.51
C GLN A 303 4.35 -25.56 5.79
N GLY A 304 3.52 -26.42 6.35
CA GLY A 304 3.85 -27.20 7.54
C GLY A 304 2.82 -27.08 8.68
N GLU A 305 3.19 -27.56 9.85
CA GLU A 305 2.37 -27.54 11.06
C GLU A 305 3.21 -27.01 12.23
N GLY A 306 2.97 -25.76 12.62
CA GLY A 306 3.70 -25.09 13.70
C GLY A 306 3.01 -25.24 15.05
N ARG A 307 3.35 -26.28 15.82
CA ARG A 307 2.79 -26.47 17.17
C ARG A 307 3.39 -25.49 18.18
N VAL A 308 2.57 -24.70 18.89
CA VAL A 308 3.04 -23.79 19.95
C VAL A 308 2.50 -24.27 21.30
N ARG A 309 3.15 -25.26 21.92
CA ARG A 309 2.76 -25.73 23.26
C ARG A 309 3.39 -24.87 24.35
N ASP A 310 2.68 -24.71 25.47
CA ASP A 310 3.17 -24.14 26.73
C ASP A 310 4.59 -24.63 27.05
N GLY A 311 5.59 -23.82 26.69
CA GLY A 311 7.00 -24.08 26.95
C GLY A 311 7.77 -25.00 25.98
N SER A 312 7.28 -25.36 24.78
CA SER A 312 8.13 -26.11 23.83
C SER A 312 7.75 -26.05 22.34
N SER A 313 8.81 -25.82 21.55
CA SER A 313 9.12 -26.34 20.20
C SER A 313 8.00 -26.48 19.17
N GLY A 314 8.03 -25.63 18.14
CA GLY A 314 7.23 -25.77 16.92
C GLY A 314 8.07 -25.59 15.67
N LYS A 315 7.71 -26.19 14.54
CA LYS A 315 8.43 -26.03 13.28
C LYS A 315 7.49 -25.72 12.13
N PHE A 316 7.73 -24.64 11.39
CA PHE A 316 7.01 -24.34 10.16
C PHE A 316 7.94 -23.76 9.11
N VAL A 317 7.58 -23.92 7.84
CA VAL A 317 8.38 -23.44 6.71
C VAL A 317 7.61 -22.36 5.98
N LEU A 318 8.28 -21.26 5.68
CA LEU A 318 7.76 -20.20 4.82
C LEU A 318 8.49 -20.26 3.49
N HIS A 319 7.73 -20.36 2.41
CA HIS A 319 8.25 -20.25 1.05
C HIS A 319 7.82 -18.90 0.48
N GLY A 320 8.78 -17.99 0.33
CA GLY A 320 8.60 -16.75 -0.43
C GLY A 320 8.94 -17.02 -1.89
N ALA A 321 7.92 -16.97 -2.76
CA ALA A 321 8.16 -16.91 -4.19
C ALA A 321 8.47 -15.46 -4.59
N SER A 322 9.15 -15.28 -5.72
CA SER A 322 9.44 -13.97 -6.32
C SER A 322 8.17 -13.33 -6.91
N ASP A 323 7.09 -13.24 -6.13
CA ASP A 323 6.10 -12.16 -6.28
C ASP A 323 6.74 -10.88 -5.69
N SER A 324 7.97 -10.58 -6.12
CA SER A 324 8.79 -9.51 -5.61
C SER A 324 8.09 -8.20 -5.95
N VAL A 325 7.64 -7.47 -4.93
CA VAL A 325 7.48 -6.03 -5.07
C VAL A 325 8.90 -5.45 -5.06
N GLU A 326 9.62 -5.60 -6.17
CA GLU A 326 10.94 -4.99 -6.33
C GLU A 326 10.75 -3.47 -6.48
N MET A 327 11.18 -2.72 -5.47
CA MET A 327 11.28 -1.27 -5.59
C MET A 327 12.62 -0.90 -6.25
N GLY A 328 12.61 -0.73 -7.57
CA GLY A 328 13.59 0.12 -8.25
C GLY A 328 14.79 -0.53 -8.95
N GLY A 329 14.74 -1.81 -9.34
CA GLY A 329 15.76 -2.45 -10.18
C GLY A 329 15.32 -2.61 -11.65
N ALA A 330 16.21 -2.37 -12.60
CA ALA A 330 15.95 -2.61 -14.03
C ALA A 330 15.89 -4.13 -14.30
N LEU A 331 14.69 -4.69 -14.45
CA LEU A 331 14.51 -6.12 -14.73
C LEU A 331 14.32 -6.44 -16.22
N ARG A 332 15.02 -7.49 -16.64
CA ARG A 332 14.86 -8.17 -17.94
C ARG A 332 13.49 -8.84 -18.01
N ALA A 333 12.81 -8.60 -19.12
CA ALA A 333 11.47 -9.10 -19.41
C ALA A 333 11.35 -10.62 -19.33
N ARG A 334 10.41 -11.11 -18.51
CA ARG A 334 9.47 -12.17 -18.87
C ARG A 334 8.24 -12.14 -17.94
N GLU A 335 7.09 -12.12 -18.57
CA GLU A 335 5.74 -11.95 -18.01
C GLU A 335 5.39 -13.02 -16.97
N MET A 336 4.93 -12.63 -15.78
CA MET A 336 4.02 -13.46 -14.98
C MET A 336 3.00 -12.60 -14.21
N ARG A 337 1.73 -13.02 -14.32
CA ARG A 337 0.54 -12.39 -13.75
C ARG A 337 0.39 -12.77 -12.29
N LEU A 338 0.21 -11.78 -11.42
CA LEU A 338 -0.40 -12.00 -10.11
C LEU A 338 -1.89 -12.41 -10.35
N GLY A 339 -2.53 -13.18 -9.46
CA GLY A 339 -3.99 -13.38 -9.47
C GLY A 339 -4.59 -14.46 -10.38
N GLY A 340 -3.78 -15.28 -11.06
CA GLY A 340 -4.30 -16.54 -11.60
C GLY A 340 -4.89 -17.39 -10.48
N HIS A 341 -6.06 -17.98 -10.68
CA HIS A 341 -6.61 -18.99 -9.77
C HIS A 341 -5.58 -20.13 -9.62
N LEU A 342 -4.78 -20.05 -8.55
CA LEU A 342 -3.72 -21.02 -8.22
C LEU A 342 -4.29 -22.40 -7.83
N GLY A 343 -5.61 -22.57 -7.84
CA GLY A 343 -6.27 -23.89 -7.74
C GLY A 343 -6.19 -24.74 -9.01
N SER A 344 -5.55 -24.25 -10.09
CA SER A 344 -5.40 -24.97 -11.36
C SER A 344 -3.97 -25.32 -11.75
N MET A 345 -2.97 -24.83 -11.01
CA MET A 345 -1.58 -25.25 -11.21
C MET A 345 -1.38 -26.59 -10.47
N LYS A 346 -0.98 -27.63 -11.20
CA LYS A 346 -0.56 -28.89 -10.61
C LYS A 346 0.71 -28.64 -9.79
N ASP A 347 0.89 -29.36 -8.69
CA ASP A 347 2.04 -29.23 -7.77
C ASP A 347 3.42 -29.33 -8.47
N ASP A 348 3.47 -29.83 -9.70
CA ASP A 348 4.69 -30.02 -10.48
C ASP A 348 5.26 -28.74 -11.16
N ASP A 349 4.53 -27.61 -11.18
CA ASP A 349 4.97 -26.34 -11.81
C ASP A 349 5.56 -25.32 -10.79
N PHE A 350 5.84 -25.73 -9.55
CA PHE A 350 6.43 -24.84 -8.54
C PHE A 350 7.88 -24.46 -8.92
N HIS A 351 8.05 -23.28 -9.53
CA HIS A 351 9.33 -22.59 -9.56
C HIS A 351 9.85 -22.41 -8.12
N TYR A 352 11.11 -22.81 -7.90
CA TYR A 352 11.74 -22.83 -6.58
C TYR A 352 11.58 -21.46 -5.86
N PRO A 353 11.30 -21.47 -4.54
CA PRO A 353 11.17 -20.23 -3.77
C PRO A 353 12.50 -19.47 -3.74
N GLU A 354 12.45 -18.15 -4.00
CA GLU A 354 13.63 -17.26 -3.93
C GLU A 354 14.17 -17.21 -2.50
N ILE A 355 13.26 -17.24 -1.52
CA ILE A 355 13.58 -17.36 -0.10
C ILE A 355 12.80 -18.50 0.56
N THR A 356 13.50 -19.36 1.29
CA THR A 356 12.90 -20.37 2.16
C THR A 356 13.34 -20.13 3.59
N ILE A 357 12.39 -20.10 4.51
CA ILE A 357 12.67 -19.90 5.93
C ILE A 357 12.02 -21.01 6.73
N GLU A 358 12.86 -21.89 7.26
CA GLU A 358 12.43 -22.92 8.19
C GLU A 358 12.58 -22.40 9.62
N ILE A 359 11.46 -22.19 10.30
CA ILE A 359 11.40 -21.58 11.63
C ILE A 359 11.14 -22.66 12.65
N THR A 360 12.03 -22.76 13.63
CA THR A 360 11.89 -23.56 14.85
C THR A 360 11.63 -22.61 16.01
N VAL A 361 10.42 -22.59 16.54
CA VAL A 361 10.06 -21.81 17.73
C VAL A 361 10.68 -22.50 18.94
N ASN A 362 11.64 -21.89 19.62
CA ASN A 362 12.33 -22.49 20.76
C ASN A 362 11.57 -22.21 22.07
N SER A 363 11.03 -21.00 22.20
CA SER A 363 10.26 -20.54 23.36
C SER A 363 9.22 -19.49 22.93
N ALA A 364 8.47 -18.94 23.90
CA ALA A 364 7.50 -17.88 23.64
C ALA A 364 8.12 -16.59 23.07
N ASN A 365 9.42 -16.36 23.32
CA ASN A 365 10.13 -15.14 22.95
C ASN A 365 11.24 -15.37 21.92
N GLU A 366 11.47 -16.62 21.52
CA GLU A 366 12.66 -17.00 20.75
C GLU A 366 12.39 -18.06 19.71
N ALA A 367 12.97 -17.87 18.53
CA ALA A 367 12.97 -18.86 17.45
C ALA A 367 14.34 -18.95 16.79
N THR A 368 14.59 -20.08 16.13
CA THR A 368 15.71 -20.28 15.22
C THR A 368 15.17 -20.39 13.80
N ALA A 369 15.70 -19.59 12.87
CA ALA A 369 15.42 -19.71 11.45
C ALA A 369 16.63 -20.28 10.70
N LYS A 370 16.37 -21.26 9.83
CA LYS A 370 17.27 -21.64 8.73
C LYS A 370 16.77 -20.93 7.48
N ILE A 371 17.48 -19.89 7.08
CA ILE A 371 17.17 -18.99 5.97
C ILE A 371 17.97 -19.45 4.76
N SER A 372 17.30 -19.76 3.66
CA SER A 372 17.91 -20.09 2.38
C SER A 372 17.51 -19.04 1.35
N TYR A 373 18.48 -18.34 0.77
CA TYR A 373 18.27 -17.26 -0.19
C TYR A 373 19.33 -17.31 -1.29
N GLN A 374 18.92 -17.34 -2.57
CA GLN A 374 19.80 -17.38 -3.74
C GLN A 374 20.94 -18.43 -3.64
N GLY A 375 20.65 -19.60 -3.10
CA GLY A 375 21.61 -20.70 -2.92
C GLY A 375 22.50 -20.60 -1.68
N ASN A 376 22.45 -19.49 -0.94
CA ASN A 376 23.10 -19.35 0.36
C ASN A 376 22.17 -19.85 1.48
N THR A 377 22.73 -20.42 2.54
CA THR A 377 21.97 -20.85 3.72
C THR A 377 22.65 -20.39 4.99
N VAL A 378 21.87 -19.76 5.87
CA VAL A 378 22.33 -19.29 7.18
C VAL A 378 21.32 -19.69 8.25
N THR A 379 21.83 -20.02 9.44
CA THR A 379 21.00 -20.30 10.62
C THR A 379 21.17 -19.18 11.63
N ARG A 380 20.05 -18.66 12.14
CA ARG A 380 20.01 -17.58 13.11
C ARG A 380 18.98 -17.79 14.19
N GLN A 381 19.33 -17.36 15.38
CA GLN A 381 18.42 -17.20 16.50
C GLN A 381 17.89 -15.77 16.48
N GLY A 382 16.64 -15.60 16.83
CA GLY A 382 15.94 -14.33 16.72
C GLY A 382 14.78 -14.22 17.68
N ALA A 383 14.31 -13.00 17.87
CA ALA A 383 13.13 -12.71 18.67
C ALA A 383 11.89 -13.31 18.00
N PHE A 384 10.97 -13.84 18.81
CA PHE A 384 9.69 -14.41 18.36
C PHE A 384 8.56 -13.90 19.24
N ALA A 385 7.38 -13.73 18.68
CA ALA A 385 6.14 -13.52 19.45
C ALA A 385 4.97 -14.22 18.78
N ALA A 386 4.02 -14.66 19.60
CA ALA A 386 2.71 -15.12 19.17
C ALA A 386 1.63 -14.34 19.93
N ARG A 387 0.64 -13.79 19.21
CA ARG A 387 -0.46 -12.99 19.78
C ARG A 387 -1.80 -13.48 19.25
N PRO A 388 -2.90 -13.44 20.04
CA PRO A 388 -4.23 -13.75 19.52
C PRO A 388 -4.63 -12.82 18.36
N SER A 389 -5.26 -13.33 17.30
CA SER A 389 -5.75 -12.56 16.15
C SER A 389 -7.03 -11.75 16.42
N ARG A 390 -7.23 -11.24 17.64
CA ARG A 390 -8.42 -10.46 18.00
C ARG A 390 -8.40 -9.07 17.37
N PRO A 391 -9.55 -8.54 16.91
CA PRO A 391 -10.91 -9.05 17.10
C PRO A 391 -11.40 -10.03 16.02
N VAL A 392 -10.56 -10.38 15.03
CA VAL A 392 -11.01 -10.92 13.73
C VAL A 392 -11.17 -12.44 13.64
N GLY A 393 -10.84 -13.21 14.69
CA GLY A 393 -11.05 -14.66 14.68
C GLY A 393 -10.44 -15.44 15.86
N ARG A 394 -10.52 -16.78 15.79
CA ARG A 394 -9.96 -17.72 16.78
C ARG A 394 -8.47 -18.05 16.57
N GLY A 395 -7.74 -17.29 15.73
CA GLY A 395 -6.34 -17.56 15.36
C GLY A 395 -5.29 -16.86 16.21
N ILE A 396 -4.03 -17.02 15.80
CA ILE A 396 -2.85 -16.32 16.31
C ILE A 396 -2.09 -15.63 15.17
N HIS A 397 -1.43 -14.52 15.46
CA HIS A 397 -0.41 -13.93 14.63
C HIS A 397 0.95 -14.22 15.26
N MET A 398 1.83 -14.81 14.48
CA MET A 398 3.22 -15.02 14.85
C MET A 398 4.09 -13.98 14.15
N SER A 399 5.05 -13.42 14.86
CA SER A 399 6.08 -12.57 14.30
C SER A 399 7.47 -13.03 14.76
N ALA A 400 8.46 -12.85 13.90
CA ALA A 400 9.86 -13.14 14.23
C ALA A 400 10.81 -12.17 13.55
N VAL A 401 11.96 -11.90 14.17
CA VAL A 401 13.02 -11.05 13.61
C VAL A 401 14.37 -11.75 13.73
N PHE A 402 15.08 -11.86 12.60
CA PHE A 402 16.41 -12.47 12.52
C PHE A 402 17.41 -11.46 11.94
N GLU A 403 18.60 -11.38 12.51
CA GLU A 403 19.70 -10.57 11.97
C GLU A 403 20.69 -11.47 11.21
N VAL A 404 20.90 -11.17 9.93
CA VAL A 404 21.91 -11.80 9.06
C VAL A 404 22.77 -10.71 8.45
N THR A 405 23.86 -11.05 7.78
CA THR A 405 24.65 -10.05 7.03
C THR A 405 24.36 -10.12 5.54
N LYS A 406 24.63 -9.03 4.80
CA LYS A 406 24.56 -9.05 3.33
C LYS A 406 25.40 -10.18 2.73
N GLN A 407 26.60 -10.42 3.26
CA GLN A 407 27.45 -11.51 2.78
C GLN A 407 26.80 -12.89 2.93
N GLU A 408 26.12 -13.15 4.04
CA GLU A 408 25.49 -14.44 4.31
C GLU A 408 24.29 -14.73 3.44
N LEU A 409 23.64 -13.68 2.94
CA LEU A 409 22.58 -13.80 1.93
C LEU A 409 23.12 -13.72 0.49
N GLY A 410 24.41 -13.47 0.29
CA GLY A 410 24.98 -13.25 -1.05
C GLY A 410 24.60 -11.91 -1.69
N LEU A 411 24.19 -10.93 -0.87
CA LEU A 411 23.77 -9.59 -1.27
C LEU A 411 24.89 -8.54 -1.25
N ALA A 412 26.10 -8.91 -0.81
CA ALA A 412 27.21 -7.98 -0.69
C ALA A 412 27.79 -7.63 -2.08
N GLU A 413 27.88 -6.34 -2.40
CA GLU A 413 28.51 -5.86 -3.64
C GLU A 413 30.04 -5.71 -3.51
N GLY A 414 30.54 -5.63 -2.27
CA GLY A 414 31.96 -5.50 -1.97
C GLY A 414 32.32 -5.95 -0.54
N ARG A 415 33.56 -5.66 -0.14
CA ARG A 415 34.03 -5.99 1.22
C ARG A 415 33.51 -5.01 2.28
N GLU A 416 33.18 -3.79 1.87
CA GLU A 416 32.77 -2.72 2.77
C GLU A 416 31.34 -2.94 3.27
N ASP A 417 30.43 -3.43 2.43
CA ASP A 417 29.03 -3.69 2.76
C ASP A 417 28.76 -5.15 3.17
N ALA A 418 29.72 -6.06 3.00
CA ALA A 418 29.61 -7.47 3.38
C ALA A 418 29.11 -7.68 4.82
N ARG A 419 29.49 -6.78 5.73
CA ARG A 419 29.15 -6.82 7.16
C ARG A 419 27.89 -6.06 7.52
N ASP A 420 27.26 -5.38 6.55
CA ASP A 420 26.03 -4.66 6.81
C ASP A 420 24.96 -5.65 7.27
N PRO A 421 24.31 -5.40 8.42
CA PRO A 421 23.25 -6.26 8.88
C PRO A 421 22.03 -6.11 7.98
N ILE A 422 21.35 -7.23 7.78
CA ILE A 422 20.04 -7.35 7.16
C ILE A 422 19.11 -7.95 8.22
N TYR A 423 18.04 -7.23 8.53
CA TYR A 423 16.98 -7.71 9.39
C TYR A 423 15.91 -8.38 8.55
N LEU A 424 15.61 -9.63 8.89
CA LEU A 424 14.56 -10.42 8.29
C LEU A 424 13.38 -10.47 9.27
N GLU A 425 12.28 -9.81 8.90
CA GLU A 425 11.05 -9.77 9.68
C GLU A 425 10.00 -10.68 9.06
N ILE A 426 9.32 -11.45 9.90
CA ILE A 426 8.34 -12.45 9.49
C ILE A 426 7.02 -12.18 10.16
N TRP A 427 5.94 -12.33 9.40
CA TRP A 427 4.56 -12.29 9.89
C TRP A 427 3.79 -13.47 9.33
N ALA A 428 3.31 -14.36 10.20
CA ALA A 428 2.61 -15.57 9.78
C ALA A 428 1.32 -15.79 10.62
N PRO A 429 0.17 -16.05 9.98
CA PRO A 429 -1.04 -16.42 10.70
C PRO A 429 -1.02 -17.91 11.11
N GLY A 430 -1.53 -18.21 12.31
CA GLY A 430 -1.80 -19.57 12.79
C GLY A 430 -3.25 -19.73 13.23
N ARG A 431 -3.80 -20.93 13.19
CA ARG A 431 -5.16 -21.24 13.69
C ARG A 431 -5.15 -22.48 14.59
N PRO A 432 -6.03 -22.57 15.60
CA PRO A 432 -6.13 -23.74 16.48
C PRO A 432 -6.40 -25.04 15.72
#